data_AF-A0A0G2JB64-F1
#
_entry.id   AF-A0A0G2JB64-F1
#
_cell.length_a   1.000
_cell.length_b   1.000
_cell.length_c   1.000
_cell.angle_alpha   90.00
_cell.angle_beta   90.00
_cell.angle_gamma   90.00
#
_symmetry.space_group_name_H-M   'P 1'
#
loop_
_entity.id
_entity.type
_entity.pdbx_description
1 polymer ?
#
loop_
_entity_poly.entity_id
_entity_poly.type
_entity_poly.pdbx_seq_one_letter_code
_entity_poly.pdbx_strand_id
1 'polypeptide(L)' 'MDTEELGDAKKGVISDERDFLRIAEDPFTPYYQPLIPCANRLRRLVFPDGGHWKTPNSDLSGNMIKTLQDAQKNQMS' A
#
# COMPACT_ATOMS: atom_id res chain seq x y z
N MET A 1 -12.91 18.16 11.97
CA MET A 1 -12.21 16.91 11.65
C MET A 1 -10.74 17.26 11.59
N ASP A 2 -10.02 16.91 12.64
CA ASP A 2 -8.62 17.28 12.80
C ASP A 2 -7.73 16.36 11.93
N THR A 3 -6.60 16.88 11.49
CA THR A 3 -5.69 16.19 10.55
C THR A 3 -5.17 14.85 11.10
N GLU A 4 -5.07 14.77 12.42
CA GLU A 4 -4.68 13.57 13.17
C GLU A 4 -5.81 12.52 13.20
N GLU A 5 -7.04 12.96 13.45
CA GLU A 5 -8.25 12.13 13.42
C GLU A 5 -8.50 11.53 12.03
N LEU A 6 -8.24 12.32 10.97
CA LEU A 6 -8.24 11.84 9.58
C LEU A 6 -7.08 10.88 9.29
N GLY A 7 -5.90 11.13 9.89
CA GLY A 7 -4.73 10.26 9.79
C GLY A 7 -5.00 8.88 10.38
N ASP A 8 -5.60 8.81 11.57
CA ASP A 8 -5.93 7.57 12.27
C ASP A 8 -7.06 6.79 11.58
N ALA A 9 -8.11 7.48 11.13
CA ALA A 9 -9.19 6.85 10.35
C ALA A 9 -8.68 6.26 9.02
N LYS A 10 -7.79 6.98 8.31
CA LYS A 10 -7.17 6.51 7.06
C LYS A 10 -6.17 5.38 7.30
N LYS A 11 -5.50 5.38 8.46
CA LYS A 11 -4.55 4.34 8.87
C LYS A 11 -5.24 2.99 9.03
N GLY A 12 -6.40 2.91 9.69
CA GLY A 12 -7.11 1.63 9.88
C GLY A 12 -7.38 0.88 8.56
N VAL A 13 -7.86 1.60 7.54
CA VAL A 13 -8.25 1.03 6.24
C VAL A 13 -7.05 0.58 5.40
N ILE A 14 -5.97 1.36 5.40
CA ILE A 14 -4.77 1.04 4.60
C ILE A 14 -3.91 -0.04 5.29
N SER A 15 -4.08 -0.23 6.59
CA SER A 15 -3.28 -1.14 7.41
C SER A 15 -3.86 -2.55 7.55
N ASP A 16 -5.13 -2.82 7.20
CA ASP A 16 -5.67 -4.19 7.19
C ASP A 16 -5.76 -4.73 5.74
N GLU A 17 -5.15 -5.88 5.47
CA GLU A 17 -4.96 -6.36 4.09
C GLU A 17 -6.29 -6.74 3.45
N ARG A 18 -7.18 -7.32 4.24
CA ARG A 18 -8.49 -7.74 3.78
C ARG A 18 -9.35 -6.54 3.44
N ASP A 19 -9.37 -5.52 4.31
CA ASP A 19 -10.12 -4.29 4.05
C ASP A 19 -9.52 -3.51 2.89
N PHE A 20 -8.20 -3.43 2.77
CA PHE A 20 -7.55 -2.79 1.64
C PHE A 20 -7.96 -3.44 0.32
N LEU A 21 -7.89 -4.78 0.20
CA LEU A 21 -8.26 -5.48 -1.02
C LEU A 21 -9.76 -5.34 -1.32
N ARG A 22 -10.61 -5.47 -0.31
CA ARG A 22 -12.06 -5.30 -0.44
C ARG A 22 -12.44 -3.90 -0.95
N ILE A 23 -11.76 -2.87 -0.44
CA ILE A 23 -12.06 -1.48 -0.81
C ILE A 23 -11.36 -1.10 -2.11
N ALA A 24 -10.22 -1.69 -2.45
CA ALA A 24 -9.45 -1.34 -3.64
C ALA A 24 -10.20 -1.65 -4.95
N GLU A 25 -11.13 -2.59 -4.97
CA GLU A 25 -11.90 -2.92 -6.18
C GLU A 25 -12.84 -1.80 -6.64
N ASP A 26 -13.34 -0.97 -5.72
CA ASP A 26 -14.28 0.12 -6.04
C ASP A 26 -13.61 1.33 -6.74
N PRO A 27 -12.50 1.91 -6.21
CA PRO A 27 -11.83 3.05 -6.83
C PRO A 27 -10.88 2.65 -7.96
N PHE A 28 -10.37 1.41 -7.98
CA PHE A 28 -9.57 0.92 -9.11
C PHE A 28 -10.52 0.50 -10.23
N THR A 29 -10.73 1.40 -11.19
CA THR A 29 -11.48 1.07 -12.41
C THR A 29 -10.89 -0.18 -13.09
N PRO A 30 -11.64 -0.90 -13.96
CA PRO A 30 -11.16 -2.14 -14.58
C PRO A 30 -9.76 -2.02 -15.23
N TYR A 31 -9.46 -0.84 -15.77
CA TYR A 31 -8.14 -0.53 -16.34
C TYR A 31 -7.00 -0.55 -15.31
N TYR A 32 -7.26 -0.14 -14.06
CA TYR A 32 -6.27 -0.09 -12.99
C TYR A 32 -6.28 -1.31 -12.07
N GLN A 33 -7.29 -2.19 -12.11
CA GLN A 33 -7.33 -3.42 -11.31
C GLN A 33 -6.03 -4.26 -11.36
N PRO A 34 -5.29 -4.38 -12.49
CA PRO A 34 -4.01 -5.08 -12.52
C PRO A 34 -2.92 -4.49 -11.60
N LEU A 35 -3.10 -3.27 -11.10
CA LEU A 35 -2.19 -2.61 -10.16
C LEU A 35 -2.47 -2.96 -8.69
N ILE A 36 -3.63 -3.55 -8.36
CA ILE A 36 -3.99 -3.91 -6.98
C ILE A 36 -2.91 -4.80 -6.32
N PRO A 37 -2.34 -5.82 -6.98
CA PRO A 37 -1.26 -6.62 -6.39
C PRO A 37 0.02 -5.81 -6.10
N CYS A 38 0.35 -4.84 -6.98
CA CYS A 38 1.50 -3.95 -6.79
C CYS A 38 1.27 -3.01 -5.61
N ALA A 39 0.09 -2.39 -5.54
CA ALA A 39 -0.30 -1.51 -4.44
C ALA A 39 -0.31 -2.26 -3.09
N ASN A 40 -0.78 -3.50 -3.06
CA ASN A 40 -0.77 -4.32 -1.86
C ASN A 40 0.65 -4.67 -1.39
N ARG A 41 1.59 -4.98 -2.31
CA ARG A 41 3.01 -5.20 -1.99
C ARG A 41 3.64 -3.96 -1.36
N LEU A 42 3.42 -2.78 -1.95
CA LEU A 42 3.87 -1.52 -1.38
C LEU A 42 3.30 -1.28 0.01
N ARG A 43 1.99 -1.51 0.17
CA ARG A 43 1.30 -1.32 1.45
C ARG A 43 1.86 -2.25 2.55
N ARG A 44 2.19 -3.51 2.26
CA ARG A 44 2.87 -4.41 3.22
C ARG A 44 4.26 -3.91 3.63
N LEU A 45 4.97 -3.22 2.74
CA LEU A 45 6.28 -2.64 3.03
C LEU A 45 6.18 -1.38 3.92
N VAL A 46 5.19 -0.53 3.64
CA VAL A 46 4.97 0.72 4.40
C VAL A 46 4.30 0.44 5.75
N PHE A 47 3.43 -0.58 5.79
CA PHE A 47 2.68 -0.99 6.99
C PHE A 47 2.86 -2.50 7.25
N PRO A 48 4.05 -2.91 7.72
CA PRO A 48 4.29 -4.31 8.08
C PRO A 48 3.34 -4.74 9.20
N ASP A 49 2.74 -5.92 9.07
CA ASP A 49 1.74 -6.49 10.00
C ASP A 49 0.53 -5.58 10.29
N GLY A 50 0.25 -4.61 9.41
CA GLY A 50 -0.80 -3.61 9.65
C GLY A 50 -0.48 -2.61 10.75
N GLY A 51 0.79 -2.52 11.14
CA GLY A 51 1.31 -1.49 12.02
C GLY A 51 2.05 -0.40 11.25
N HIS A 52 2.37 0.69 11.95
CA HIS A 52 3.37 1.66 11.48
C HIS A 52 4.74 1.23 12.00
N TRP A 53 5.80 1.62 11.29
CA TRP A 53 7.17 1.41 11.74
C TRP A 53 7.41 2.08 13.10
N LYS A 54 7.76 1.29 14.12
CA LYS A 54 8.12 1.79 15.46
C LYS A 54 9.53 2.39 15.50
N THR A 55 10.38 1.97 14.57
CA THR A 55 11.73 2.47 14.35
C THR A 55 11.84 3.03 12.94
N PRO A 56 12.46 4.19 12.73
CA PRO A 56 12.68 4.73 11.40
C PRO A 56 13.41 3.72 10.51
N ASN A 57 12.88 3.47 9.32
CA ASN A 57 13.52 2.63 8.31
C ASN A 57 14.10 3.55 7.23
N SER A 58 15.42 3.78 7.26
CA SER A 58 16.14 4.61 6.29
C SER A 58 16.04 4.07 4.87
N ASP A 59 15.87 2.76 4.72
CA ASP A 59 15.89 2.07 3.43
C ASP A 59 14.48 1.96 2.82
N LEU A 60 13.44 2.38 3.56
CA LEU A 60 12.04 2.26 3.15
C LEU A 60 11.80 2.87 1.77
N SER A 61 12.32 4.08 1.52
CA SER A 61 12.17 4.76 0.24
C SER A 61 12.80 3.95 -0.92
N GLY A 62 14.02 3.45 -0.72
CA GLY A 62 14.70 2.62 -1.71
C GLY A 62 13.94 1.31 -1.99
N ASN A 63 13.43 0.68 -0.94
CA ASN A 63 12.64 -0.55 -1.04
C ASN A 63 11.29 -0.32 -1.74
N MET A 64 10.63 0.82 -1.53
CA MET A 64 9.40 1.20 -2.24
C MET A 64 9.67 1.36 -3.74
N ILE A 65 10.72 2.10 -4.10
CA ILE A 65 11.11 2.30 -5.51
C ILE A 65 11.42 0.96 -6.18
N LYS A 66 12.20 0.10 -5.52
CA LYS A 66 12.53 -1.23 -6.05
C LYS A 66 11.28 -2.08 -6.25
N THR A 67 10.34 -2.06 -5.31
CA THR A 67 9.07 -2.80 -5.41
C THR A 67 8.25 -2.36 -6.63
N LEU A 68 8.21 -1.05 -6.90
CA LEU A 68 7.54 -0.50 -8.09
C LEU A 68 8.23 -0.93 -9.39
N GLN A 69 9.57 -0.87 -9.43
CA GLN A 69 10.36 -1.28 -10.59
C GLN A 69 10.18 -2.77 -10.92
N ASP A 70 10.15 -3.62 -9.89
CA ASP A 70 9.96 -5.07 -10.06
C ASP A 70 8.53 -5.37 -10.54
N ALA A 71 7.52 -4.67 -10.02
CA ALA A 71 6.15 -4.81 -10.48
C ALA A 71 5.99 -4.39 -11.96
N GLN A 72 6.65 -3.32 -12.39
CA GLN A 72 6.64 -2.88 -13.78
C GLN A 72 7.24 -3.93 -14.73
N LYS A 73 8.38 -4.53 -14.35
CA LYS A 73 9.03 -5.58 -15.14
C LYS A 73 8.17 -6.84 -15.24
N ASN A 74 7.40 -7.14 -14.20
CA ASN A 74 6.58 -8.35 -14.09
C ASN A 74 5.19 -8.21 -14.72
N GLN A 75 4.78 -7.01 -15.17
CA GLN A 75 3.55 -6.78 -15.95
C GLN A 75 3.75 -6.93 -17.47
N MET A 76 4.97 -7.19 -17.95
CA MET A 76 5.33 -7.32 -19.37
C MET A 76 5.63 -8.77 -19.81
N SER A 77 5.26 -9.78 -19.00
CA SER A 77 5.31 -11.21 -19.35
C SER A 77 3.92 -11.81 -19.33
#